data_AF-A0A1E7DQ17-F1
#
_entry.id   AF-A0A1E7DQ17-F1
#
_cell.length_a   1.000
_cell.length_b   1.000
_cell.length_c   1.000
_cell.angle_alpha   90.00
_cell.angle_beta   90.00
_cell.angle_gamma   90.00
#
_symmetry.space_group_name_H-M   'P 1'
#
loop_
_entity.id
_entity.type
_entity.pdbx_description
1 polymer ?
#
loop_
_entity_poly.entity_id
_entity_poly.type
_entity_poly.pdbx_seq_one_letter_code
_entity_poly.pdbx_strand_id
1 'polypeptide(L)'
;MKTAAAAIIEVINPATGLVIGSVPKQGRLEAAKAVDAASSAFKEWSARTAEDRGALLMKWHQLINESEEELLPDADLAKAVDGLIASKYRNAGQTCICANRIFVHEACAAAFTEKLAAFRLTVLLGPVYLRTVALLLMQRDRVPF
;
A
#
# COMPACT_ATOMS: atom_id res chain seq x y z
N MET A 1 3.66 -7.35 42.94
CA MET A 1 4.35 -7.55 41.65
C MET A 1 4.14 -6.28 40.83
N LYS A 2 5.17 -5.44 40.62
CA LYS A 2 5.03 -4.16 39.92
C LYS A 2 4.89 -4.42 38.43
N THR A 3 3.78 -4.01 37.82
CA THR A 3 3.62 -3.92 36.37
C THR A 3 4.64 -2.91 35.84
N ALA A 4 5.66 -3.39 35.12
CA ALA A 4 6.56 -2.50 34.39
C ALA A 4 5.72 -1.74 33.34
N ALA A 5 5.86 -0.42 33.28
CA ALA A 5 5.22 0.39 32.25
C ALA A 5 5.59 -0.21 30.88
N ALA A 6 4.58 -0.48 30.05
CA ALA A 6 4.81 -1.04 28.73
C ALA A 6 5.71 -0.07 27.94
N ALA A 7 6.87 -0.54 27.50
CA ALA A 7 7.72 0.23 26.62
C ALA A 7 6.92 0.60 25.35
N ILE A 8 7.21 1.75 24.74
CA ILE A 8 6.50 2.22 23.54
C ILE A 8 7.49 2.34 22.37
N ILE A 9 6.95 2.25 21.16
CA ILE A 9 7.64 2.61 19.91
C ILE A 9 6.92 3.82 19.34
N GLU A 10 7.68 4.88 19.09
CA GLU A 10 7.16 6.07 18.39
C GLU A 10 6.95 5.75 16.91
N VAL A 11 5.78 6.13 16.39
CA VAL A 11 5.46 6.03 14.98
C VAL A 11 5.86 7.35 14.32
N ILE A 12 6.84 7.29 13.43
CA ILE A 12 7.42 8.47 12.78
C ILE A 12 6.89 8.56 11.35
N ASN A 13 6.46 9.74 10.94
CA ASN A 13 6.14 10.03 9.55
C ASN A 13 7.44 10.13 8.73
N PRO A 14 7.70 9.23 7.76
CA PRO A 14 8.96 9.21 7.02
C PRO A 14 9.15 10.42 6.10
N ALA A 15 8.08 11.15 5.76
CA ALA A 15 8.17 12.33 4.91
C ALA A 15 8.56 13.61 5.69
N THR A 16 8.33 13.65 7.00
CA THR A 16 8.54 14.85 7.84
C THR A 16 9.48 14.63 9.02
N GLY A 17 9.72 13.39 9.41
CA GLY A 17 10.45 13.02 10.62
C GLY A 17 9.68 13.26 11.93
N LEU A 18 8.40 13.68 11.86
CA LEU A 18 7.58 13.97 13.05
C LEU A 18 6.97 12.69 13.63
N VAL A 19 6.87 12.63 14.96
CA VAL A 19 6.13 11.57 15.66
C VAL A 19 4.62 11.82 15.50
N ILE A 20 3.89 10.84 14.97
CA ILE A 20 2.45 10.91 14.73
C ILE A 20 1.63 10.07 15.72
N GLY A 21 2.29 9.27 16.54
CA GLY A 21 1.66 8.44 17.55
C GLY A 21 2.65 7.46 18.18
N SER A 22 2.14 6.52 18.96
CA SER A 22 2.95 5.49 19.60
C SER A 22 2.20 4.17 19.65
N VAL A 23 2.94 3.07 19.54
CA VAL A 23 2.41 1.70 19.73
C VAL A 23 3.12 1.02 20.89
N PRO A 24 2.46 0.10 21.61
CA PRO A 24 3.12 -0.65 22.68
C PRO A 24 4.20 -1.57 22.10
N LYS A 25 5.40 -1.51 22.69
CA LYS A 25 6.52 -2.41 22.43
C LYS A 25 6.30 -3.71 23.21
N GLN A 26 5.60 -4.64 22.57
CA GLN A 26 5.34 -5.96 23.12
C GLN A 26 6.55 -6.90 22.91
N GLY A 27 6.71 -7.87 23.82
CA GLY A 27 7.81 -8.82 23.80
C GLY A 27 7.34 -10.27 23.84
N ARG A 28 8.26 -11.15 24.27
CA ARG A 28 8.02 -12.61 24.32
C ARG A 28 6.80 -12.99 25.14
N LEU A 29 6.53 -12.30 26.25
CA LEU A 29 5.45 -12.64 27.17
C LEU A 29 4.07 -12.34 26.56
N GLU A 30 3.93 -11.20 25.92
CA GLU A 30 2.69 -10.79 25.23
C GLU A 30 2.43 -11.69 24.02
N ALA A 31 3.49 -12.05 23.28
CA ALA A 31 3.39 -13.01 22.19
C ALA A 31 2.92 -14.38 22.68
N ALA A 32 3.47 -14.90 23.79
CA ALA A 32 3.01 -16.16 24.38
C ALA A 32 1.53 -16.10 24.78
N LYS A 33 1.10 -15.01 25.44
CA LYS A 33 -0.32 -14.81 25.79
C LYS A 33 -1.23 -14.78 24.56
N ALA A 34 -0.78 -14.15 23.47
CA ALA A 34 -1.54 -14.12 22.22
C ALA A 34 -1.66 -15.51 21.59
N VAL A 35 -0.59 -16.32 21.65
CA VAL A 35 -0.61 -17.72 21.18
C VAL A 35 -1.57 -18.57 22.01
N ASP A 36 -1.53 -18.45 23.34
CA ASP A 36 -2.42 -19.20 24.23
C ASP A 36 -3.89 -18.83 23.99
N ALA A 37 -4.17 -17.53 23.81
CA ALA A 37 -5.50 -17.04 23.47
C ALA A 37 -5.98 -17.56 22.11
N ALA A 38 -5.12 -17.53 21.09
CA ALA A 38 -5.41 -18.06 19.76
C ALA A 38 -5.68 -19.57 19.81
N SER A 39 -4.86 -20.33 20.56
CA SER A 39 -5.04 -21.78 20.76
C SER A 39 -6.37 -22.11 21.46
N SER A 40 -6.75 -21.31 22.46
CA SER A 40 -8.02 -21.46 23.17
C SER A 40 -9.21 -21.19 22.24
N ALA A 41 -9.15 -20.10 21.48
CA ALA A 41 -10.20 -19.71 20.53
C ALA A 41 -10.31 -20.68 19.34
N PHE A 42 -9.22 -21.34 18.96
CA PHE A 42 -9.17 -22.25 17.81
C PHE A 42 -10.20 -23.37 17.91
N LYS A 43 -10.42 -23.94 19.11
CA LYS A 43 -11.38 -25.05 19.31
C LYS A 43 -12.79 -24.68 18.86
N GLU A 44 -13.28 -23.51 19.26
CA GLU A 44 -14.61 -23.03 18.86
C GLU A 44 -14.62 -22.61 17.40
N TRP A 45 -13.59 -21.87 16.96
CA TRP A 45 -13.51 -21.35 15.59
C TRP A 45 -13.43 -22.45 14.53
N SER A 46 -12.63 -23.49 14.77
CA SER A 46 -12.45 -24.61 13.83
C SER A 46 -13.71 -25.46 13.70
N ALA A 47 -14.57 -25.47 14.71
CA ALA A 47 -15.83 -26.22 14.71
C ALA A 47 -16.95 -25.53 13.91
N ARG A 48 -16.79 -24.24 13.56
CA ARG A 48 -17.78 -23.51 12.76
C ARG A 48 -17.91 -24.11 11.35
N THR A 49 -19.06 -23.89 10.72
CA THR A 49 -19.26 -24.32 9.33
C THR A 49 -18.48 -23.45 8.35
N ALA A 50 -18.28 -23.93 7.12
CA ALA A 50 -17.67 -23.13 6.07
C ALA A 50 -18.54 -21.91 5.71
N GLU A 51 -19.87 -22.06 5.75
CA GLU A 51 -20.83 -21.00 5.49
C GLU A 51 -20.74 -19.89 6.53
N ASP A 52 -20.72 -20.22 7.83
CA ASP A 52 -20.60 -19.22 8.91
C ASP A 52 -19.29 -18.43 8.82
N ARG A 53 -18.18 -19.11 8.53
CA ARG A 53 -16.88 -18.43 8.33
C ARG A 53 -16.91 -17.55 7.09
N GLY A 54 -17.51 -18.04 6.01
CA GLY A 54 -17.70 -17.28 4.77
C GLY A 54 -18.49 -16.00 5.00
N ALA A 55 -19.60 -16.07 5.73
CA ALA A 55 -20.43 -14.90 6.06
C ALA A 55 -19.65 -13.82 6.83
N LEU A 56 -18.81 -14.22 7.79
CA LEU A 56 -17.95 -13.30 8.55
C LEU A 56 -16.88 -12.65 7.66
N LEU A 57 -16.23 -13.43 6.80
CA LEU A 57 -15.23 -12.92 5.86
C LEU A 57 -15.86 -11.98 4.83
N MET A 58 -17.05 -12.29 4.32
CA MET A 58 -17.78 -11.44 3.38
C MET A 58 -18.23 -10.12 4.02
N LYS A 59 -18.63 -10.15 5.30
CA LYS A 59 -18.92 -8.93 6.06
C LYS A 59 -17.67 -8.06 6.22
N TRP A 60 -16.52 -8.66 6.51
CA TRP A 60 -15.25 -7.94 6.60
C TRP A 60 -14.81 -7.37 5.23
N HIS A 61 -14.95 -8.16 4.16
CA HIS A 61 -14.74 -7.74 2.78
C HIS A 61 -15.64 -6.56 2.41
N GLN A 62 -16.92 -6.58 2.79
CA GLN A 62 -17.83 -5.46 2.54
C GLN A 62 -17.32 -4.18 3.22
N LEU A 63 -16.88 -4.25 4.47
CA LEU A 63 -16.33 -3.09 5.20
C LEU A 63 -15.03 -2.56 4.56
N ILE A 64 -14.25 -3.44 3.92
CA ILE A 64 -13.04 -3.04 3.19
C ILE A 64 -13.40 -2.41 1.85
N ASN A 65 -14.28 -3.05 1.07
CA ASN A 65 -14.67 -2.58 -0.26
C ASN A 65 -15.56 -1.34 -0.25
N GLU A 66 -16.24 -1.04 0.85
CA GLU A 66 -16.84 0.28 1.10
C GLU A 66 -15.79 1.42 1.04
N SER A 67 -14.50 1.10 0.88
CA SER A 67 -13.37 2.04 0.87
C SER A 67 -12.63 2.21 -0.47
N GLU A 68 -12.77 1.36 -1.50
CA GLU A 68 -11.95 1.48 -2.73
C GLU A 68 -12.64 0.99 -4.02
N GLU A 69 -12.28 1.61 -5.15
CA GLU A 69 -12.84 1.44 -6.51
C GLU A 69 -11.82 0.75 -7.45
N GLU A 70 -12.33 -0.08 -8.36
CA GLU A 70 -11.60 -1.06 -9.20
C GLU A 70 -11.52 -0.62 -10.68
N LEU A 71 -10.61 -1.20 -11.51
CA LEU A 71 -10.85 -1.43 -12.97
C LEU A 71 -9.76 -2.28 -13.69
N LEU A 72 -10.20 -3.00 -14.74
CA LEU A 72 -9.50 -3.91 -15.69
C LEU A 72 -9.65 -3.39 -17.17
N PRO A 73 -9.47 -4.17 -18.28
CA PRO A 73 -8.25 -4.77 -18.85
C PRO A 73 -8.10 -4.57 -20.38
N ASP A 74 -6.90 -4.26 -20.88
CA ASP A 74 -6.48 -4.50 -22.29
C ASP A 74 -5.12 -3.85 -22.55
N ALA A 75 -4.06 -4.62 -22.80
CA ALA A 75 -2.69 -4.10 -22.82
C ALA A 75 -2.27 -3.47 -24.17
N ASP A 76 -1.97 -2.17 -24.10
CA ASP A 76 -1.33 -1.28 -25.08
C ASP A 76 0.15 -1.09 -24.69
N LEU A 77 1.05 -0.75 -25.61
CA LEU A 77 2.44 -0.38 -25.28
C LEU A 77 2.51 0.84 -24.35
N ALA A 78 1.61 1.81 -24.53
CA ALA A 78 1.44 2.90 -23.57
C ALA A 78 1.06 2.34 -22.19
N LYS A 79 0.10 1.41 -22.15
CA LYS A 79 -0.28 0.70 -20.91
C LYS A 79 0.83 -0.21 -20.37
N ALA A 80 1.76 -0.69 -21.19
CA ALA A 80 2.93 -1.46 -20.75
C ALA A 80 3.95 -0.55 -20.07
N VAL A 81 4.14 0.68 -20.58
CA VAL A 81 4.94 1.72 -19.91
C VAL A 81 4.24 2.17 -18.64
N ASP A 82 2.94 2.47 -18.69
CA ASP A 82 2.16 2.88 -17.51
C ASP A 82 2.12 1.78 -16.45
N GLY A 83 1.92 0.53 -16.87
CA GLY A 83 1.94 -0.65 -16.02
C GLY A 83 3.32 -0.92 -15.42
N LEU A 84 4.40 -0.70 -16.19
CA LEU A 84 5.76 -0.77 -15.67
C LEU A 84 6.01 0.32 -14.63
N ILE A 85 5.63 1.57 -14.91
CA ILE A 85 5.76 2.68 -13.97
C ILE A 85 4.97 2.38 -12.69
N ALA A 86 3.71 1.95 -12.84
CA ALA A 86 2.85 1.58 -11.73
C ALA A 86 3.41 0.39 -10.95
N SER A 87 4.09 -0.56 -11.59
CA SER A 87 4.73 -1.68 -10.88
C SER A 87 6.02 -1.26 -10.19
N LYS A 88 6.88 -0.51 -10.88
CA LYS A 88 8.24 -0.18 -10.42
C LYS A 88 8.25 0.90 -9.35
N TYR A 89 7.36 1.89 -9.44
CA TYR A 89 7.38 3.07 -8.58
C TYR A 89 6.20 3.15 -7.60
N ARG A 90 5.20 2.25 -7.68
CA ARG A 90 4.18 2.13 -6.62
C ARG A 90 4.85 1.83 -5.27
N ASN A 91 4.39 2.52 -4.24
CA ASN A 91 5.00 2.49 -2.90
C ASN A 91 6.52 2.78 -2.93
N ALA A 92 6.95 3.63 -3.85
CA ALA A 92 8.37 3.93 -4.10
C ALA A 92 9.25 2.69 -4.35
N GLY A 93 8.68 1.62 -4.95
CA GLY A 93 9.40 0.37 -5.22
C GLY A 93 9.48 -0.58 -4.01
N GLN A 94 8.92 -0.22 -2.86
CA GLN A 94 8.88 -1.06 -1.65
C GLN A 94 7.74 -2.07 -1.71
N THR A 95 7.64 -2.80 -2.83
CA THR A 95 6.70 -3.91 -2.99
C THR A 95 7.50 -5.16 -3.39
N CYS A 96 7.15 -6.31 -2.82
CA CYS A 96 7.83 -7.57 -3.12
C CYS A 96 7.75 -8.00 -4.60
N ILE A 97 6.77 -7.47 -5.36
CA ILE A 97 6.52 -7.80 -6.77
C ILE A 97 6.93 -6.68 -7.75
N CYS A 98 7.69 -5.66 -7.30
CA CYS A 98 8.10 -4.55 -8.16
C CYS A 98 8.96 -5.03 -9.33
N ALA A 99 8.66 -4.52 -10.53
CA ALA A 99 9.42 -4.81 -11.75
C ALA A 99 10.82 -4.16 -11.71
N ASN A 100 11.82 -4.94 -11.28
CA ASN A 100 13.21 -4.50 -11.19
C ASN A 100 14.06 -4.89 -12.43
N ARG A 101 13.69 -5.99 -13.11
CA ARG A 101 14.33 -6.46 -14.33
C ARG A 101 13.33 -6.42 -15.47
N ILE A 102 13.58 -5.56 -16.46
CA ILE A 102 12.65 -5.27 -17.54
C ILE A 102 13.29 -5.81 -18.83
N PHE A 103 12.72 -6.87 -19.37
CA PHE A 103 13.14 -7.43 -20.65
C PHE A 103 12.23 -6.89 -21.74
N VAL A 104 12.83 -6.29 -22.77
CA VAL A 104 12.11 -5.68 -23.90
C VAL A 104 12.67 -6.27 -25.18
N HIS A 105 11.79 -6.64 -26.11
CA HIS A 105 12.19 -7.16 -27.40
C HIS A 105 12.97 -6.09 -28.19
N GLU A 106 14.06 -6.48 -28.86
CA GLU A 106 14.99 -5.55 -29.55
C GLU A 106 14.26 -4.59 -30.52
N ALA A 107 13.29 -5.10 -31.27
CA ALA A 107 12.51 -4.34 -32.25
C ALA A 107 11.73 -3.15 -31.66
N CYS A 108 11.42 -3.15 -30.35
CA CYS A 108 10.72 -2.06 -29.67
C CYS A 108 11.52 -1.40 -28.53
N ALA A 109 12.76 -1.83 -28.29
CA ALA A 109 13.57 -1.36 -27.17
C ALA A 109 13.85 0.15 -27.21
N ALA A 110 14.13 0.70 -28.39
CA ALA A 110 14.39 2.13 -28.57
C ALA A 110 13.14 2.97 -28.24
N ALA A 111 12.01 2.65 -28.88
CA ALA A 111 10.74 3.34 -28.67
C ALA A 111 10.23 3.21 -27.22
N PHE A 112 10.43 2.05 -26.58
CA PHE A 112 10.08 1.82 -25.19
C PHE A 112 10.92 2.66 -24.23
N THR A 113 12.24 2.73 -24.46
CA THR A 113 13.17 3.49 -23.61
C THR A 113 12.89 4.97 -23.67
N GLU A 114 12.60 5.51 -24.86
CA GLU A 114 12.23 6.91 -25.04
C GLU A 114 10.94 7.27 -24.29
N LYS A 115 9.90 6.43 -24.43
CA LYS A 115 8.62 6.61 -23.71
C LYS A 115 8.79 6.53 -22.20
N LEU A 116 9.60 5.59 -21.71
CA LEU A 116 9.89 5.45 -20.28
C LEU A 116 10.69 6.64 -19.73
N ALA A 117 11.65 7.15 -20.50
CA ALA A 117 12.46 8.31 -20.12
C ALA A 117 11.63 9.60 -20.04
N ALA A 118 10.68 9.78 -20.97
CA ALA A 118 9.75 10.92 -20.94
C ALA A 118 8.89 10.94 -19.66
N PHE A 119 8.47 9.77 -19.15
CA PHE A 119 7.69 9.67 -17.91
C PHE A 119 8.49 10.08 -16.66
N ARG A 120 9.81 9.85 -16.64
CA ARG A 120 10.66 10.20 -15.48
C ARG A 120 10.59 11.69 -15.13
N LEU A 121 10.32 12.56 -16.10
CA LEU A 121 10.28 14.01 -15.93
C LEU A 121 8.99 14.53 -15.27
N THR A 122 7.97 13.68 -15.10
CA THR A 122 6.68 14.07 -14.49
C THR A 122 6.47 13.54 -13.07
N VAL A 123 7.43 12.80 -12.51
CA VAL A 123 7.32 12.23 -11.15
C VAL A 123 7.60 13.31 -10.11
N LEU A 124 6.53 13.80 -9.46
CA LEU A 124 6.62 14.69 -8.31
C LEU A 124 6.99 13.89 -7.05
N LEU A 125 8.18 14.13 -6.51
CA LEU A 125 8.55 13.68 -5.17
C LEU A 125 8.04 14.65 -4.12
N GLY A 126 7.42 14.13 -3.05
CA GLY A 126 6.99 14.93 -1.91
C GLY A 126 5.99 14.19 -1.01
N PRO A 127 5.58 14.81 0.11
CA PRO A 127 4.60 14.22 1.00
C PRO A 127 3.26 13.99 0.30
N VAL A 128 2.71 12.77 0.43
CA VAL A 128 1.49 12.35 -0.29
C VAL A 128 0.29 13.26 0.00
N TYR A 129 0.18 13.81 1.20
CA TYR A 129 -0.90 14.72 1.60
C TYR A 129 -0.81 16.12 0.98
N LEU A 130 0.32 16.52 0.40
CA LEU A 130 0.47 17.81 -0.30
C LEU A 130 0.09 17.74 -1.79
N ARG A 131 -0.12 16.53 -2.32
CA ARG A 131 -0.43 16.31 -3.74
C ARG A 131 -1.74 17.00 -4.17
N THR A 132 -2.75 17.04 -3.31
CA THR A 132 -4.04 17.68 -3.59
C THR A 132 -3.91 19.20 -3.72
N VAL A 133 -3.05 19.83 -2.92
CA VAL A 133 -2.82 21.28 -2.94
C VAL A 133 -2.03 21.68 -4.19
N ALA A 134 -1.01 20.91 -4.58
CA ALA A 134 -0.21 21.21 -5.77
C ALA A 134 -1.03 21.08 -7.08
N LEU A 135 -1.88 20.06 -7.22
CA LEU A 135 -2.77 19.91 -8.37
C LEU A 135 -3.83 21.03 -8.47
N LEU A 136 -4.42 21.42 -7.34
CA LEU A 136 -5.37 22.55 -7.29
C LEU A 136 -4.70 23.89 -7.61
N LEU A 137 -3.47 24.12 -7.15
CA LEU A 137 -2.73 25.35 -7.46
C LEU A 137 -2.27 25.39 -8.92
N MET A 138 -1.86 24.26 -9.52
CA MET A 138 -1.47 24.20 -10.93
C MET A 138 -2.63 24.31 -11.93
N GLN A 139 -3.87 24.08 -11.48
CA GLN A 139 -5.08 24.27 -12.29
C GLN A 139 -5.68 25.68 -12.16
N ARG A 140 -5.20 26.49 -11.20
CA ARG A 140 -5.74 27.82 -10.91
C ARG A 140 -5.42 28.86 -12.00
N ASP A 141 -4.33 28.66 -12.74
CA ASP A 141 -3.90 29.56 -13.82
C ASP A 141 -4.50 29.21 -15.20
N ARG A 142 -5.36 28.18 -15.30
CA ARG A 142 -5.94 27.71 -16.59
C ARG A 142 -7.40 28.05 -16.81
N VAL A 143 -8.06 28.75 -15.88
CA VAL A 143 -9.47 29.14 -16.03
C VAL A 143 -9.60 30.64 -15.80
N PRO A 144 -9.76 31.47 -16.85
CA PRO A 144 -10.21 32.85 -16.67
C PRO A 144 -11.68 32.81 -16.21
N PHE A 145 -12.00 33.64 -15.22
CA PHE A 145 -13.38 33.90 -14.76
C PHE A 145 -14.27 34.44 -15.88
#